data_AF-A0A7V4WGG4-F1
#
_entry.id   AF-A0A7V4WGG4-F1
#
_cell.length_a   1.000
_cell.length_b   1.000
_cell.length_c   1.000
_cell.angle_alpha   90.00
_cell.angle_beta   90.00
_cell.angle_gamma   90.00
#
_symmetry.space_group_name_H-M   'P 1'
#
loop_
_entity.id
_entity.type
_entity.pdbx_description
1 polymer ?
#
loop_
_entity_poly.entity_id
_entity_poly.type
_entity_poly.pdbx_seq_one_letter_code
_entity_poly.pdbx_strand_id
1 'polypeptide(L)'
;IYVFHGTDGDDWDKEGKQTIDEIKKILNYASRVGVSVVEHSYVGSKQTEVEKYLKTSGILNKYSNLIKLDVMGEDADDTRIIQGIKRLIS
;
A
#
# COMPACT_ATOMS: atom_id res chain seq x y z
N ILE A 1 -8.05 9.09 -8.76
CA ILE A 1 -6.66 9.22 -9.27
C ILE A 1 -6.00 7.87 -9.04
N TYR A 2 -5.42 7.27 -10.08
CA TYR A 2 -4.63 6.04 -9.94
C TYR A 2 -3.16 6.42 -10.05
N VAL A 3 -2.37 6.03 -9.06
CA VAL A 3 -0.93 6.24 -9.04
C VAL A 3 -0.28 4.87 -9.03
N PHE A 4 0.51 4.56 -10.05
CA PHE A 4 1.32 3.35 -10.08
C PHE A 4 2.65 3.65 -9.43
N HIS A 5 2.97 2.91 -8.38
CA HIS A 5 4.24 2.99 -7.68
C HIS A 5 5.01 1.71 -8.01
N GLY A 6 6.02 1.85 -8.86
CA GLY A 6 6.93 0.78 -9.22
C GLY A 6 8.29 1.05 -8.60
N THR A 7 8.87 0.01 -8.01
CA THR A 7 10.21 0.05 -7.46
C THR A 7 11.09 -0.80 -8.38
N ASP A 8 12.22 -0.25 -8.83
CA ASP A 8 13.15 -0.94 -9.74
C ASP A 8 14.14 -1.85 -9.00
N GLY A 9 13.98 -1.98 -7.69
CA GLY A 9 14.82 -2.80 -6.82
C GLY A 9 15.90 -2.03 -6.08
N ASP A 10 16.11 -0.74 -6.39
CA ASP A 10 17.06 0.13 -5.67
C ASP A 10 16.33 1.25 -4.93
N ASP A 11 15.31 0.87 -4.15
CA ASP A 11 14.57 1.80 -3.30
C ASP A 11 15.51 2.44 -2.27
N TRP A 12 15.87 3.69 -2.54
CA TRP A 12 16.68 4.49 -1.62
C TRP A 12 15.91 4.84 -0.33
N ASP A 13 14.58 4.92 -0.40
CA ASP A 13 13.68 5.24 0.72
C ASP A 13 13.12 3.98 1.37
N LYS A 14 14.02 3.16 1.92
CA LYS A 14 13.67 1.90 2.61
C LYS A 14 12.77 2.10 3.83
N GLU A 15 12.78 3.31 4.41
CA GLU A 15 11.93 3.68 5.54
C GLU A 15 10.60 4.33 5.10
N GLY A 16 10.43 4.57 3.79
CA GLY A 16 9.25 5.21 3.20
C GLY A 16 8.99 6.62 3.71
N LYS A 17 10.01 7.33 4.22
CA LYS A 17 9.83 8.62 4.88
C LYS A 17 9.21 9.66 3.95
N GLN A 18 9.67 9.72 2.70
CA GLN A 18 9.14 10.65 1.71
C GLN A 18 7.72 10.24 1.31
N THR A 19 7.51 8.94 1.05
CA THR A 19 6.21 8.40 0.67
C THR A 19 5.15 8.68 1.75
N ILE A 20 5.49 8.47 3.02
CA ILE A 20 4.59 8.71 4.15
C ILE A 20 4.23 10.19 4.28
N ASP A 21 5.17 11.10 4.06
CA ASP A 21 4.90 12.54 4.13
C ASP A 21 4.02 13.01 2.97
N GLU A 22 4.21 12.47 1.75
CA GLU A 22 3.31 12.74 0.62
C GLU A 22 1.91 12.15 0.84
N ILE A 23 1.81 10.93 1.38
CA ILE A 23 0.50 10.34 1.73
C ILE A 23 -0.22 11.25 2.73
N LYS A 24 0.45 11.77 3.77
CA LYS A 24 -0.19 12.71 4.71
C LYS A 24 -0.75 13.95 4.03
N LYS A 25 -0.07 14.48 2.99
CA LYS A 25 -0.60 15.61 2.21
C LYS A 25 -1.83 15.20 1.42
N ILE A 26 -1.79 14.02 0.78
CA ILE A 26 -2.93 13.46 0.03
C ILE A 26 -4.16 13.31 0.94
N LEU A 27 -3.98 12.81 2.16
CA LEU A 27 -5.06 12.61 3.13
C LEU A 27 -5.78 13.91 3.54
N ASN A 28 -5.20 15.10 3.31
CA ASN A 28 -5.87 16.37 3.61
C ASN A 28 -6.91 16.77 2.55
N TYR A 29 -6.82 16.25 1.33
CA TYR A 29 -7.71 16.63 0.23
C TYR A 29 -8.43 15.44 -0.41
N ALA A 30 -7.91 14.23 -0.26
CA ALA A 30 -8.57 13.02 -0.73
C ALA A 30 -9.51 12.47 0.36
N SER A 31 -10.76 12.21 0.00
CA SER A 31 -11.75 11.65 0.94
C SER A 31 -11.42 10.22 1.36
N ARG A 32 -10.74 9.45 0.49
CA ARG A 32 -10.30 8.07 0.74
C ARG A 32 -9.06 7.74 -0.10
N VAL A 33 -8.16 6.95 0.46
CA VAL A 33 -6.93 6.44 -0.18
C VAL A 33 -6.90 4.92 0.01
N GLY A 34 -6.82 4.19 -1.10
CA GLY A 34 -6.61 2.75 -1.09
C GLY A 34 -5.25 2.42 -1.66
N VAL A 35 -4.49 1.57 -0.96
CA VAL A 35 -3.20 1.06 -1.44
C VAL A 35 -3.37 -0.44 -1.68
N SER A 36 -3.10 -0.87 -2.91
CA SER A 36 -2.99 -2.29 -3.27
C SER A 36 -1.52 -2.62 -3.51
N VAL A 37 -1.05 -3.66 -2.83
CA VAL A 37 0.32 -4.19 -2.97
C VAL A 37 0.23 -5.61 -3.50
N VAL A 38 1.00 -5.89 -4.53
CA VAL A 38 1.22 -7.25 -5.04
C VAL A 38 2.55 -7.73 -4.50
N GLU A 39 2.55 -8.80 -3.71
CA GLU A 39 3.77 -9.44 -3.20
C GLU A 39 4.26 -10.53 -4.14
N HIS A 40 5.57 -10.58 -4.37
CA HIS A 40 6.21 -11.64 -5.16
C HIS A 40 6.72 -12.74 -4.21
N SER A 41 6.41 -13.99 -4.53
CA SER A 41 6.77 -15.17 -3.73
C SER A 41 8.27 -15.41 -3.54
N TYR A 42 9.14 -14.82 -4.38
CA TYR A 42 10.58 -15.07 -4.38
C TYR A 42 11.40 -14.25 -3.37
N VAL A 43 10.79 -13.24 -2.74
CA VAL A 43 11.47 -12.43 -1.71
C VAL A 43 11.40 -13.20 -0.38
N GLY A 44 12.56 -13.55 0.20
CA GLY A 44 12.66 -14.38 1.40
C GLY A 44 11.91 -13.86 2.64
N SER A 45 11.49 -12.58 2.63
CA SER A 45 10.45 -12.04 3.49
C SER A 45 9.15 -11.92 2.70
N LYS A 46 8.06 -12.54 3.18
CA LYS A 46 6.68 -12.42 2.67
C LYS A 46 6.09 -11.01 2.86
N GLN A 47 6.86 -9.97 2.57
CA GLN A 47 6.51 -8.59 2.80
C GLN A 47 7.31 -7.70 1.86
N THR A 48 6.62 -6.84 1.12
CA THR A 48 7.27 -5.80 0.32
C THR A 48 7.76 -4.65 1.22
N GLU A 49 8.77 -3.89 0.78
CA GLU A 49 9.22 -2.71 1.53
C GLU A 49 8.08 -1.68 1.68
N VAL A 50 7.23 -1.53 0.65
CA VAL A 50 6.02 -0.69 0.67
C VAL A 50 5.07 -1.08 1.79
N GLU A 51 4.75 -2.37 1.88
CA GLU A 51 3.90 -2.89 2.94
C GLU A 51 4.53 -2.68 4.32
N LYS A 52 5.84 -2.89 4.43
CA LYS A 52 6.60 -2.75 5.66
C LYS A 52 6.55 -1.33 6.21
N TYR A 53 6.94 -0.32 5.43
CA TYR A 53 6.92 1.05 5.93
C TYR A 53 5.50 1.58 6.17
N LEU A 54 4.49 1.14 5.40
CA LEU A 54 3.09 1.53 5.63
C LEU A 54 2.58 0.98 6.96
N LYS A 55 2.94 -0.25 7.31
CA LYS A 55 2.58 -0.86 8.60
C LYS A 55 3.36 -0.23 9.76
N THR A 56 4.67 -0.04 9.62
CA THR A 56 5.52 0.48 10.72
C THR A 56 5.31 1.98 10.98
N SER A 57 4.97 2.77 9.97
CA SER A 57 4.69 4.22 10.13
C SER A 57 3.47 4.53 11.00
N GLY A 58 2.60 3.55 11.26
CA GLY A 58 1.36 3.72 12.03
C GLY A 58 0.28 4.53 11.30
N ILE A 59 0.50 4.92 10.04
CA ILE A 59 -0.45 5.75 9.28
C ILE A 59 -1.79 5.07 9.08
N LEU A 60 -1.78 3.74 8.88
CA LEU A 60 -2.97 2.90 8.71
C LEU A 60 -3.84 2.85 9.96
N ASN A 61 -3.22 2.96 11.15
CA ASN A 61 -3.94 2.99 12.42
C ASN A 61 -4.44 4.40 12.73
N LYS A 62 -3.59 5.41 12.51
CA LYS A 62 -3.90 6.82 12.81
C LYS A 62 -5.02 7.37 11.92
N TYR A 63 -5.07 6.95 10.66
CA TYR A 63 -6.05 7.42 9.67
C TYR A 63 -6.86 6.27 9.09
N SER A 64 -7.27 5.31 9.93
CA SER A 64 -7.98 4.09 9.52
C SER A 64 -9.26 4.31 8.71
N ASN A 65 -9.90 5.48 8.86
CA ASN A 65 -11.08 5.88 8.10
C ASN A 65 -10.77 6.47 6.72
N LEU A 66 -9.53 6.90 6.49
CA LEU A 66 -9.10 7.60 5.28
C LEU A 66 -8.16 6.75 4.42
N ILE A 67 -7.33 5.88 5.01
CA ILE A 67 -6.40 5.03 4.28
C ILE A 67 -6.57 3.55 4.63
N LYS A 68 -6.60 2.72 3.59
CA LYS A 68 -6.64 1.25 3.71
C LYS A 68 -5.58 0.61 2.83
N LEU A 69 -5.05 -0.52 3.29
CA LEU A 69 -4.04 -1.31 2.60
C LEU A 69 -4.57 -2.71 2.32
N ASP A 70 -4.48 -3.13 1.06
CA ASP A 70 -4.70 -4.50 0.61
C ASP A 70 -3.43 -5.11 0.04
N VAL A 71 -3.10 -6.32 0.48
CA VAL A 71 -1.90 -7.06 0.05
C VAL A 71 -2.35 -8.39 -0.53
N MET A 72 -1.90 -8.71 -1.73
CA MET A 72 -2.24 -9.94 -2.44
C MET A 72 -1.01 -10.55 -3.11
N GLY A 73 -0.99 -11.87 -3.27
CA GLY A 73 0.05 -12.56 -4.01
C GLY A 73 0.01 -12.23 -5.50
N GLU A 74 1.14 -12.42 -6.17
CA GLU A 74 1.27 -12.30 -7.63
C GLU A 74 0.37 -13.26 -8.42
N ASP A 75 -0.08 -14.34 -7.78
CA ASP A 75 -0.99 -15.35 -8.31
C ASP A 75 -2.47 -15.05 -8.01
N ALA A 76 -2.80 -13.85 -7.53
CA ALA A 76 -4.16 -13.44 -7.21
C ALA A 76 -5.10 -13.54 -8.43
N ASP A 77 -6.21 -14.26 -8.26
CA ASP A 77 -7.26 -14.38 -9.26
C ASP A 77 -8.22 -13.17 -9.25
N ASP A 78 -9.10 -13.09 -10.26
CA ASP A 78 -10.10 -12.02 -10.36
C ASP A 78 -10.97 -11.93 -9.09
N THR A 79 -11.29 -13.06 -8.47
CA THR A 79 -12.04 -13.12 -7.22
C THR A 79 -11.32 -12.36 -6.11
N ARG A 80 -10.01 -12.61 -5.93
CA ARG A 80 -9.16 -11.94 -4.94
C ARG A 80 -9.01 -10.46 -5.23
N ILE A 81 -8.87 -10.07 -6.49
CA ILE A 81 -8.78 -8.65 -6.89
C ILE A 81 -10.07 -7.91 -6.55
N ILE A 82 -11.24 -8.49 -6.88
CA ILE A 82 -12.55 -7.90 -6.56
C ILE A 82 -12.73 -7.73 -5.05
N GLN A 83 -12.32 -8.72 -4.25
CA GLN A 83 -12.35 -8.62 -2.78
C GLN A 83 -11.46 -7.49 -2.27
N GLY A 84 -10.26 -7.33 -2.84
CA GLY A 84 -9.34 -6.24 -2.51
C GLY A 84 -9.96 -4.87 -2.76
N ILE A 85 -10.54 -4.67 -3.95
CA ILE A 85 -11.23 -3.43 -4.30
C ILE A 85 -12.37 -3.16 -3.31
N LYS A 86 -13.22 -4.15 -3.02
CA LYS A 86 -14.33 -4.01 -2.05
C LYS A 86 -13.84 -3.58 -0.67
N ARG A 87 -12.73 -4.14 -0.20
CA ARG A 87 -12.12 -3.80 1.09
C ARG A 87 -11.63 -2.36 1.15
N LEU A 88 -11.08 -1.85 0.04
CA LEU A 88 -10.55 -0.49 -0.06
C LEU A 88 -11.65 0.59 -0.16
N ILE A 89 -12.79 0.26 -0.80
CA ILE A 89 -13.90 1.22 -0.98
C ILE A 89 -14.92 1.20 0.16
N SER A 90 -15.05 0.08 0.88
CA SER A 90 -15.94 -0.01 2.04
C SER A 90 -15.45 0.89 3.17
#